data_AF-A0A5C9F469-F1
#
_entry.id   AF-A0A5C9F469-F1
#
_cell.length_a   1.000
_cell.length_b   1.000
_cell.length_c   1.000
_cell.angle_alpha   90.00
_cell.angle_beta   90.00
_cell.angle_gamma   90.00
#
_symmetry.space_group_name_H-M   'P 1'
#
loop_
_entity.id
_entity.type
_entity.pdbx_description
1 polymer ?
#
loop_
_entity_poly.entity_id
_entity_poly.type
_entity_poly.pdbx_seq_one_letter_code
_entity_poly.pdbx_strand_id
1 'polypeptide(L)'
;MICSKCNNEIESDKLEIIDGQSLCHRCLYNKNKPYQIFPIGVVENSLERESGFGVKGNRNSTTKIHLFESQRPFLYKIEDEKWIAVIFYFHKQRTIRSTFRRGLDSKEVGIFASRTPERLSRIGISNVELIKVEDTTLYVKNFDAINGTPILDIKLGQKARW
;
A
#
# COMPACT_ATOMS: atom_id res chain seq x y z
N MET A 1 -0.62 18.32 21.21
CA MET A 1 -0.01 17.11 21.82
C MET A 1 1.49 17.34 22.00
N ILE A 2 2.15 16.61 22.91
CA ILE A 2 3.59 16.75 23.18
C ILE A 2 4.35 15.55 22.59
N CYS A 3 5.51 15.78 21.98
CA CYS A 3 6.36 14.68 21.51
C CYS A 3 6.99 13.92 22.68
N SER A 4 6.84 12.59 22.72
CA SER A 4 7.51 11.76 23.73
C SER A 4 9.04 11.80 23.66
N LYS A 5 9.62 12.19 22.51
CA LYS A 5 11.08 12.20 22.29
C LYS A 5 11.74 13.56 22.51
N CYS A 6 11.14 14.66 22.06
CA CYS A 6 11.74 16.00 22.19
C CYS A 6 10.97 16.96 23.11
N ASN A 7 9.86 16.51 23.70
CA ASN A 7 9.01 17.29 24.61
C ASN A 7 8.46 18.61 24.05
N ASN A 8 8.48 18.78 22.73
CA ASN A 8 7.91 19.96 22.07
C ASN A 8 6.42 19.75 21.81
N GLU A 9 5.67 20.86 21.79
CA GLU A 9 4.30 20.87 21.28
C GLU A 9 4.27 20.59 19.77
N ILE A 10 3.21 19.92 19.33
CA ILE A 10 3.03 19.45 17.96
C ILE A 10 1.61 19.74 17.49
N GLU A 11 1.51 20.28 16.29
CA GLU A 11 0.29 20.28 15.46
C GLU A 11 -0.16 18.84 15.16
N SER A 12 -1.46 18.61 15.04
CA SER A 12 -2.04 17.27 14.92
C SER A 12 -1.67 16.55 13.62
N ASP A 13 -1.36 17.27 12.54
CA ASP A 13 -0.99 16.74 11.22
C ASP A 13 0.51 16.37 11.09
N LYS A 14 1.32 16.68 12.11
CA LYS A 14 2.78 16.47 12.13
C LYS A 14 3.20 15.40 13.15
N LEU A 15 2.30 14.47 13.44
CA LEU A 15 2.42 13.47 14.48
C LEU A 15 2.05 12.08 13.96
N GLU A 16 2.78 11.07 14.41
CA GLU A 16 2.33 9.68 14.40
C GLU A 16 2.20 9.15 15.84
N ILE A 17 1.18 8.33 16.10
CA ILE A 17 1.04 7.59 17.36
C ILE A 17 1.49 6.15 17.12
N ILE A 18 2.56 5.75 17.81
CA ILE A 18 3.17 4.42 17.68
C ILE A 18 3.30 3.81 19.07
N ASP A 19 2.65 2.67 19.30
CA ASP A 19 2.63 1.97 20.59
C ASP A 19 2.24 2.88 21.78
N GLY A 20 1.27 3.77 21.54
CA GLY A 20 0.79 4.73 22.53
C GLY A 20 1.68 5.97 22.72
N GLN A 21 2.82 6.06 22.04
CA GLN A 21 3.70 7.22 22.09
C GLN A 21 3.43 8.20 20.95
N SER A 22 3.38 9.48 21.29
CA SER A 22 3.26 10.60 20.35
C SER A 22 4.63 11.01 19.79
N LEU A 23 4.91 10.69 18.52
CA LEU A 23 6.16 11.03 17.85
C LEU A 23 5.95 12.09 16.77
N CYS A 24 6.62 13.25 16.89
CA CYS A 24 6.58 14.26 15.84
C CYS A 24 7.38 13.80 14.61
N HIS A 25 6.97 14.23 13.42
CA HIS A 25 7.66 13.90 12.16
C HIS A 25 9.14 14.29 12.18
N ARG A 26 9.50 15.39 12.86
CA ARG A 26 10.90 15.82 12.99
C ARG A 26 11.76 14.77 13.70
N CYS A 27 11.23 14.20 14.79
CA CYS A 27 11.90 13.18 15.59
C CYS A 27 11.89 11.80 14.92
N LEU A 28 10.81 11.47 14.22
CA LEU A 28 10.61 10.20 13.54
C LEU A 28 11.43 10.09 12.25
N TYR A 29 11.45 11.14 11.43
CA TYR A 29 12.11 11.18 10.12
C TYR A 29 13.44 11.94 10.11
N ASN A 30 14.00 12.21 11.29
CA ASN A 30 15.28 12.90 11.45
C ASN A 30 15.36 14.23 10.67
N LYS A 31 14.33 15.07 10.79
CA LYS A 31 14.20 16.40 10.13
C LYS A 31 14.20 16.36 8.59
N ASN A 32 14.13 15.19 7.95
CA ASN A 32 14.05 15.10 6.49
C ASN A 32 12.68 15.56 5.98
N LYS A 33 12.67 16.13 4.77
CA LYS A 33 11.44 16.48 4.07
C LYS A 33 10.82 15.22 3.43
N PRO A 34 9.48 15.09 3.39
CA PRO A 34 8.84 13.99 2.70
C PRO A 34 8.98 14.13 1.18
N TYR A 35 8.93 13.00 0.48
CA TYR A 35 8.79 12.96 -0.97
C TYR A 35 7.32 12.93 -1.35
N GLN A 36 6.93 13.75 -2.33
CA GLN A 36 5.58 13.72 -2.89
C GLN A 36 5.48 12.61 -3.93
N ILE A 37 4.44 11.79 -3.83
CA ILE A 37 4.13 10.73 -4.78
C ILE A 37 2.67 10.93 -5.19
N PHE A 38 2.43 11.07 -6.48
CA PHE A 38 1.08 11.22 -7.02
C PHE A 38 0.52 9.84 -7.39
N PRO A 39 -0.76 9.57 -7.12
CA PRO A 39 -1.40 8.39 -7.66
C PRO A 39 -1.49 8.51 -9.19
N ILE A 40 -1.41 7.37 -9.86
CA ILE A 40 -1.54 7.23 -11.33
C ILE A 40 -2.83 6.52 -11.73
N GLY A 41 -3.60 6.03 -10.74
CA GLY A 41 -4.84 5.33 -10.95
C GLY A 41 -5.49 4.87 -9.65
N VAL A 42 -6.57 4.12 -9.78
CA VAL A 42 -7.39 3.63 -8.66
C VAL A 42 -7.87 2.20 -8.90
N VAL A 43 -7.98 1.43 -7.82
CA VAL A 43 -8.53 0.07 -7.83
C VAL A 43 -10.06 0.08 -7.78
N GLU A 44 -10.69 -0.70 -8.65
CA GLU A 44 -12.11 -1.08 -8.58
C GLU A 44 -12.24 -2.60 -8.36
N ASN A 45 -12.84 -3.00 -7.24
CA ASN A 45 -13.22 -4.39 -6.93
C ASN A 45 -14.24 -4.46 -5.78
N SER A 46 -14.57 -5.66 -5.32
CA SER A 46 -15.45 -5.92 -4.17
C SER A 46 -14.68 -6.28 -2.88
N LEU A 47 -13.36 -6.04 -2.85
CA LEU A 47 -12.55 -6.37 -1.68
C LEU A 47 -12.68 -5.28 -0.61
N GLU A 48 -12.94 -5.72 0.61
CA GLU A 48 -13.01 -4.86 1.80
C GLU A 48 -11.94 -5.24 2.81
N ARG A 49 -11.58 -4.32 3.69
CA ARG A 49 -10.58 -4.59 4.72
C ARG A 49 -11.20 -5.36 5.88
N GLU A 50 -10.55 -6.44 6.31
CA GLU A 50 -11.01 -7.20 7.48
C GLU A 50 -10.70 -6.51 8.81
N SER A 51 -11.39 -6.93 9.87
CA SER A 51 -11.09 -6.58 11.26
C SER A 51 -9.70 -7.09 11.70
N GLY A 52 -9.17 -8.14 11.06
CA GLY A 52 -7.83 -8.67 11.29
C GLY A 52 -6.83 -8.31 10.19
N PHE A 53 -5.93 -9.25 9.90
CA PHE A 53 -5.02 -9.17 8.76
C PHE A 53 -5.71 -9.73 7.51
N GLY A 54 -5.70 -8.97 6.41
CA GLY A 54 -6.19 -9.44 5.12
C GLY A 54 -7.36 -8.62 4.57
N VAL A 55 -8.08 -9.23 3.63
CA VAL A 55 -9.22 -8.63 2.95
C VAL A 55 -10.34 -9.64 2.84
N LYS A 56 -11.58 -9.15 2.95
CA LYS A 56 -12.81 -9.90 2.79
C LYS A 56 -13.27 -9.80 1.35
N GLY A 57 -13.74 -10.90 0.79
CA GLY A 57 -14.25 -10.98 -0.59
C GLY A 57 -13.49 -11.99 -1.44
N ASN A 58 -13.98 -12.21 -2.67
CA ASN A 58 -13.37 -13.17 -3.59
C ASN A 58 -12.10 -12.60 -4.23
N ARG A 59 -10.93 -12.97 -3.69
CA ARG A 59 -9.60 -12.60 -4.23
C ARG A 59 -9.30 -13.18 -5.62
N ASN A 60 -10.06 -14.21 -6.04
CA ASN A 60 -9.94 -14.79 -7.38
C ASN A 60 -10.80 -14.03 -8.40
N SER A 61 -11.63 -13.07 -7.95
CA SER A 61 -12.34 -12.19 -8.85
C SER A 61 -11.36 -11.25 -9.56
N THR A 62 -11.67 -10.92 -10.80
CA THR A 62 -10.87 -9.96 -11.58
C THR A 62 -11.01 -8.59 -10.93
N THR A 63 -9.88 -8.01 -10.53
CA THR A 63 -9.78 -6.61 -10.08
C THR A 63 -9.46 -5.73 -11.29
N LYS A 64 -10.05 -4.53 -11.34
CA LYS A 64 -9.67 -3.52 -12.33
C LYS A 64 -8.77 -2.48 -11.69
N ILE A 65 -7.73 -2.10 -12.43
CA ILE A 65 -6.92 -0.93 -12.12
C ILE A 65 -7.22 0.10 -13.20
N HIS A 66 -7.91 1.17 -12.82
CA HIS A 66 -8.20 2.30 -13.71
C HIS A 66 -7.07 3.31 -13.60
N LEU A 67 -6.16 3.31 -14.57
CA LEU A 67 -5.16 4.36 -14.66
C LEU A 67 -5.79 5.64 -15.21
N PHE A 68 -5.26 6.78 -14.82
CA PHE A 68 -5.72 8.06 -15.36
C PHE A 68 -5.38 8.16 -16.85
N GLU A 69 -6.18 8.92 -17.61
CA GLU A 69 -5.97 9.07 -19.06
C GLU A 69 -4.58 9.59 -19.42
N SER A 70 -3.98 10.43 -18.56
CA SER A 70 -2.61 10.91 -18.73
C SER A 70 -1.55 9.81 -18.71
N GLN A 71 -1.89 8.60 -18.28
CA GLN A 71 -0.98 7.46 -18.21
C GLN A 71 -0.96 6.62 -19.49
N ARG A 72 -1.89 6.83 -20.42
CA ARG A 72 -2.01 6.06 -21.67
C ARG A 72 -0.67 5.94 -22.44
N PRO A 73 0.16 6.98 -22.61
CA PRO A 73 1.42 6.87 -23.33
C PRO A 73 2.44 5.92 -22.69
N PHE A 74 2.30 5.59 -21.40
CA PHE A 74 3.23 4.73 -20.66
C PHE A 74 2.87 3.24 -20.70
N LEU A 75 1.78 2.87 -21.38
CA LEU A 75 1.30 1.49 -21.45
C LEU A 75 1.85 0.69 -22.63
N TYR A 76 2.73 1.27 -23.44
CA TYR A 76 3.27 0.59 -24.61
C TYR A 76 3.86 -0.79 -24.26
N LYS A 77 3.28 -1.84 -24.86
CA LYS A 77 3.66 -3.25 -24.71
C LYS A 77 3.42 -3.88 -23.34
N ILE A 78 2.69 -3.24 -22.42
CA ILE A 78 2.37 -3.89 -21.14
C ILE A 78 1.48 -5.12 -21.33
N GLU A 79 0.67 -5.15 -22.41
CA GLU A 79 -0.18 -6.28 -22.79
C GLU A 79 0.60 -7.54 -23.19
N ASP A 80 1.88 -7.41 -23.55
CA ASP A 80 2.76 -8.54 -23.83
C ASP A 80 3.17 -9.27 -22.53
N GLU A 81 2.97 -8.63 -21.36
CA GLU A 81 3.40 -9.14 -20.06
C GLU A 81 2.31 -9.90 -19.33
N LYS A 82 2.67 -11.05 -18.76
CA LYS A 82 1.74 -11.86 -17.95
C LYS A 82 1.67 -11.44 -16.48
N TRP A 83 2.76 -10.87 -15.96
CA TRP A 83 2.87 -10.51 -14.55
C TRP A 83 3.37 -9.09 -14.40
N ILE A 84 2.70 -8.32 -13.57
CA ILE A 84 3.12 -6.96 -13.21
C ILE A 84 3.23 -6.82 -11.70
N ALA A 85 4.20 -6.04 -11.24
CA ALA A 85 4.33 -5.62 -9.87
C ALA A 85 3.61 -4.27 -9.72
N VAL A 86 2.56 -4.25 -8.91
CA VAL A 86 1.77 -3.03 -8.65
C VAL A 86 2.18 -2.46 -7.32
N ILE A 87 2.57 -1.19 -7.32
CA ILE A 87 2.90 -0.42 -6.12
C ILE A 87 1.70 0.47 -5.81
N PHE A 88 1.20 0.40 -4.58
CA PHE A 88 -0.05 1.04 -4.19
C PHE A 88 -0.01 1.60 -2.78
N TYR A 89 -0.97 2.45 -2.43
CA TYR A 89 -1.03 3.15 -1.16
C TYR A 89 -2.14 2.61 -0.25
N PHE A 90 -1.82 2.30 1.01
CA PHE A 90 -2.79 1.89 2.02
C PHE A 90 -3.60 3.10 2.54
N HIS A 91 -4.52 3.59 1.70
CA HIS A 91 -5.37 4.76 1.99
C HIS A 91 -6.30 4.59 3.21
N LYS A 92 -6.66 3.35 3.57
CA LYS A 92 -7.39 3.01 4.80
C LYS A 92 -6.49 2.19 5.72
N GLN A 93 -5.75 2.85 6.60
CA GLN A 93 -4.92 2.18 7.60
C GLN A 93 -5.42 2.42 9.02
N ARG A 94 -4.99 1.56 9.94
CA ARG A 94 -5.17 1.72 11.38
C ARG A 94 -3.92 2.33 12.01
N THR A 95 -3.95 2.48 13.33
CA THR A 95 -2.80 2.89 14.15
C THR A 95 -1.58 2.01 13.88
N ILE A 96 -0.42 2.65 13.76
CA ILE A 96 0.86 2.00 13.52
C ILE A 96 1.34 1.34 14.83
N ARG A 97 1.87 0.13 14.72
CA ARG A 97 2.50 -0.61 15.83
C ARG A 97 3.92 -0.99 15.44
N SER A 98 4.87 -0.92 16.36
CA SER A 98 6.25 -1.30 16.06
C SER A 98 6.42 -2.81 15.95
N THR A 99 5.68 -3.59 16.76
CA THR A 99 5.71 -5.06 16.79
C THR A 99 4.33 -5.67 16.70
N PHE A 100 4.27 -6.91 16.20
CA PHE A 100 3.05 -7.72 16.13
C PHE A 100 3.36 -9.19 15.82
N ARG A 101 2.37 -10.06 15.98
CA ARG A 101 2.43 -11.46 15.52
C ARG A 101 2.15 -11.51 14.02
N ARG A 102 3.13 -11.86 13.19
CA ARG A 102 2.93 -11.89 11.74
C ARG A 102 2.01 -13.04 11.33
N GLY A 103 1.15 -12.80 10.35
CA GLY A 103 0.19 -13.79 9.89
C GLY A 103 0.79 -15.04 9.23
N LEU A 104 2.08 -15.02 8.85
CA LEU A 104 2.73 -16.17 8.18
C LEU A 104 3.06 -17.32 9.14
N ASP A 105 3.66 -17.02 10.30
CA ASP A 105 4.19 -18.01 11.24
C ASP A 105 3.93 -17.67 12.71
N SER A 106 3.08 -16.67 12.98
CA SER A 106 2.75 -16.14 14.31
C SER A 106 3.92 -15.62 15.14
N LYS A 107 5.15 -15.55 14.59
CA LYS A 107 6.27 -14.96 15.32
C LYS A 107 6.02 -13.50 15.60
N GLU A 108 6.34 -13.08 16.81
CA GLU A 108 6.38 -11.67 17.17
C GLU A 108 7.58 -11.02 16.51
N VAL A 109 7.32 -10.02 15.67
CA VAL A 109 8.35 -9.35 14.88
C VAL A 109 8.10 -7.87 14.77
N GLY A 110 9.17 -7.13 14.50
CA GLY A 110 9.09 -5.73 14.12
C GLY A 110 8.45 -5.53 12.75
N ILE A 111 7.93 -4.32 12.52
CA ILE A 111 7.21 -3.95 11.31
C ILE A 111 7.95 -4.19 9.99
N PHE A 112 9.28 -4.13 9.99
CA PHE A 112 10.08 -4.38 8.79
C PHE A 112 10.34 -5.86 8.51
N ALA A 113 10.16 -6.74 9.50
CA ALA A 113 10.24 -8.19 9.33
C ALA A 113 8.88 -8.82 8.97
N SER A 114 8.01 -8.04 8.33
CA SER A 114 6.61 -8.38 8.09
C SER A 114 6.05 -7.65 6.87
N ARG A 115 4.75 -7.85 6.59
CA ARG A 115 4.01 -7.15 5.52
C ARG A 115 2.72 -6.52 6.02
N THR A 116 2.67 -6.09 7.29
CA THR A 116 1.47 -5.37 7.74
C THR A 116 1.28 -4.10 6.91
N PRO A 117 0.02 -3.77 6.55
CA PRO A 117 -0.31 -2.47 6.01
C PRO A 117 -0.17 -1.32 7.02
N GLU A 118 -0.07 -1.59 8.32
CA GLU A 118 0.01 -0.59 9.41
C GLU A 118 1.44 0.00 9.54
N ARG A 119 1.99 0.54 8.44
CA ARG A 119 3.39 0.96 8.31
C ARG A 119 3.59 2.41 7.90
N LEU A 120 4.70 3.00 8.34
CA LEU A 120 5.04 4.42 8.17
C LEU A 120 4.81 4.96 6.75
N SER A 121 5.40 4.35 5.72
CA SER A 121 5.26 4.85 4.34
C SER A 121 3.92 4.49 3.69
N ARG A 122 3.15 3.56 4.29
CA ARG A 122 1.86 3.07 3.77
C ARG A 122 1.91 2.53 2.34
N ILE A 123 3.07 2.02 1.90
CA ILE A 123 3.25 1.45 0.56
C ILE A 123 3.07 -0.06 0.60
N GLY A 124 2.24 -0.56 -0.30
CA GLY A 124 2.07 -1.97 -0.63
C GLY A 124 2.66 -2.31 -1.99
N ILE A 125 3.04 -3.58 -2.18
CA ILE A 125 3.55 -4.11 -3.44
C ILE A 125 2.95 -5.50 -3.63
N SER A 126 2.35 -5.75 -4.79
CA SER A 126 1.79 -7.06 -5.14
C SER A 126 2.14 -7.43 -6.57
N ASN A 127 2.64 -8.66 -6.77
CA ASN A 127 2.73 -9.26 -8.10
C ASN A 127 1.35 -9.83 -8.45
N VAL A 128 0.79 -9.35 -9.56
CA VAL A 128 -0.56 -9.73 -10.03
C VAL A 128 -0.47 -10.30 -11.43
N GLU A 129 -1.40 -11.19 -11.76
CA GLU A 129 -1.52 -11.72 -13.12
C GLU A 129 -2.28 -10.70 -13.96
N LEU A 130 -1.67 -10.21 -15.04
CA LEU A 130 -2.35 -9.35 -16.01
C LEU A 130 -3.16 -10.25 -16.96
N ILE A 131 -4.46 -10.01 -17.01
CA ILE A 131 -5.41 -10.79 -17.80
C ILE A 131 -5.66 -10.15 -19.15
N LYS A 132 -5.84 -8.83 -19.17
CA LYS A 132 -6.00 -8.02 -20.38
C LYS A 132 -5.82 -6.55 -20.05
N VAL A 133 -5.61 -5.77 -21.10
CA VAL A 133 -5.59 -4.30 -21.10
C VAL A 133 -6.73 -3.83 -22.00
N GLU A 134 -7.58 -2.92 -21.50
CA GLU A 134 -8.54 -2.19 -22.31
C GLU A 134 -8.40 -0.70 -22.00
N ASP A 135 -8.02 0.08 -23.01
CA ASP A 135 -7.66 1.49 -22.84
C ASP A 135 -6.60 1.70 -21.74
N THR A 136 -6.96 2.40 -20.68
CA THR A 136 -6.14 2.68 -19.50
C THR A 136 -6.47 1.75 -18.33
N THR A 137 -7.31 0.75 -18.56
CA THR A 137 -7.76 -0.20 -17.53
C THR A 137 -7.01 -1.53 -17.65
N LEU A 138 -6.34 -1.91 -16.56
CA LEU A 138 -5.69 -3.20 -16.42
C LEU A 138 -6.59 -4.15 -15.65
N TYR A 139 -6.87 -5.31 -16.22
CA TYR A 139 -7.65 -6.36 -15.57
C TYR A 139 -6.68 -7.37 -14.97
N VAL A 140 -6.72 -7.54 -13.65
CA VAL A 140 -5.73 -8.34 -12.93
C VAL A 140 -6.36 -9.36 -11.99
N LYS A 141 -5.62 -10.44 -11.70
CA LYS A 141 -5.94 -11.43 -10.67
C LYS A 141 -4.88 -11.48 -9.57
N ASN A 142 -5.26 -12.06 -8.43
CA ASN A 142 -4.40 -12.21 -7.25
C ASN A 142 -4.00 -10.89 -6.58
N PHE A 143 -4.80 -9.84 -6.74
CA PHE A 143 -4.55 -8.56 -6.07
C PHE A 143 -5.25 -8.51 -4.71
N ASP A 144 -4.56 -8.01 -3.69
CA ASP A 144 -5.01 -7.89 -2.31
C ASP A 144 -5.30 -6.44 -1.88
N ALA A 145 -5.31 -5.50 -2.82
CA ALA A 145 -5.76 -4.13 -2.61
C ALA A 145 -7.29 -4.06 -2.53
N ILE A 146 -7.80 -3.28 -1.57
CA ILE A 146 -9.24 -3.05 -1.40
C ILE A 146 -9.75 -2.00 -2.40
N ASN A 147 -11.08 -1.96 -2.59
CA ASN A 147 -11.72 -0.99 -3.46
C ASN A 147 -11.34 0.46 -3.11
N GLY A 148 -11.07 1.28 -4.13
CA GLY A 148 -10.64 2.67 -3.99
C GLY A 148 -9.15 2.85 -3.66
N THR A 149 -8.36 1.78 -3.64
CA THR A 149 -6.92 1.87 -3.38
C THR A 149 -6.20 2.67 -4.47
N PRO A 150 -5.45 3.74 -4.12
CA PRO A 150 -4.64 4.47 -5.08
C PRO A 150 -3.44 3.64 -5.56
N ILE A 151 -3.21 3.64 -6.87
CA ILE A 151 -2.02 3.06 -7.49
C ILE A 151 -0.96 4.14 -7.61
N LEU A 152 0.27 3.81 -7.23
CA LEU A 152 1.41 4.72 -7.26
C LEU A 152 2.33 4.45 -8.44
N ASP A 153 2.53 3.19 -8.81
CA ASP A 153 3.46 2.79 -9.86
C ASP A 153 3.21 1.34 -10.32
N ILE A 154 3.71 0.99 -11.50
CA ILE A 154 3.62 -0.36 -12.10
C ILE A 154 4.98 -0.73 -12.69
N LYS A 155 5.42 -1.97 -12.43
CA LYS A 155 6.67 -2.52 -12.96
C LYS A 155 6.45 -3.90 -13.56
N LEU A 156 7.42 -4.34 -14.37
CA LEU A 156 7.51 -5.74 -14.76
C LEU A 156 7.53 -6.63 -13.51
N GLY A 157 6.65 -7.64 -13.49
CA GLY A 157 6.48 -8.57 -12.38
C GLY A 157 6.94 -9.98 -12.71
N GLN A 158 6.72 -10.88 -11.76
CA GLN A 158 7.01 -12.31 -11.92
C GLN A 158 5.97 -13.15 -11.19
N LYS A 159 5.84 -14.43 -11.57
CA LYS A 159 4.90 -15.40 -10.96
C LYS A 159 5.16 -15.68 -9.46
N ALA A 160 6.19 -15.10 -8.86
CA ALA A 160 6.47 -15.25 -7.44
C ALA A 160 5.48 -14.44 -6.60
N ARG A 161 4.85 -15.09 -5.61
CA ARG A 161 4.42 -14.39 -4.40
C ARG A 161 5.68 -14.14 -3.60
N TRP A 162 6.05 -12.86 -3.42
CA TRP A 162 7.09 -12.47 -2.48
C TRP A 162 6.87 -13.15 -1.13
#